data_AF-A0A847ALN4-F1
#
_entry.id   AF-A0A847ALN4-F1
#
_cell.length_a   1.000
_cell.length_b   1.000
_cell.length_c   1.000
_cell.angle_alpha   90.00
_cell.angle_beta   90.00
_cell.angle_gamma   90.00
#
_symmetry.space_group_name_H-M   'P 1'
#
loop_
_entity.id
_entity.type
_entity.pdbx_description
1 polymer ?
#
loop_
_entity_poly.entity_id
_entity_poly.type
_entity_poly.pdbx_seq_one_letter_code
_entity_poly.pdbx_strand_id
1 'polypeptide(L)'
;EELHAISEEINNADARVVEKMLELLFSQSAFTHFPAHAVCSAKPAQPRAEINEMYQFYFDKEVDTERGGEGASDKKNIYFTPTSKVVLIDSEVKYLIAGKLLYEINGRLRDVIAEAPNTIPRSNSVLYAGIAVNPLIGLLDGLALFFSFLNIQAADRFYNALHGAKFTINGKPVKFENKTGTGANGNGNPFEELLRQESDISYRSSDLINDIYKKRFMTLADGNYQLKDFVNDFVGISPLQQYFYEKRPDIFNKEILWIEIDLGQPFQFSDISDLMVTLNCFPLVNRELNEYTHSVVKGSNVIPLYTDDLFFDVRRVADSRDTVYRPRSSTDKGSENSYLVRQGGIARFDSRDARESVKSLMGLVRDEAAAFAIRGTDLISYELKQLDQILARLQQRIDDSGAGHGLNSYLILESDIEYDKINIQYWSVAGELANNIRPGSALSVYRGVDIMDRSVVLMTPTIGGKQKLSGEDKLNALRRSLLSGGRVVTAEDIKALCYELFGNVISGVEVKKGVSRAPQAGKGIIRTIDIYIFLKDKNGLTPDEVYQKTESLKLSLKRESINLLPYRVIVS
;
A
#
# COMPACT_ATOMS: atom_id res chain seq x y z
N GLU A 1 9.43 -52.11 -3.60
CA GLU A 1 8.85 -51.06 -2.75
C GLU A 1 9.91 -50.14 -2.17
N GLU A 2 11.00 -50.64 -1.60
CA GLU A 2 12.07 -49.80 -1.03
C GLU A 2 12.73 -48.80 -2.01
N LEU A 3 12.98 -49.18 -3.27
CA LEU A 3 13.54 -48.25 -4.27
C LEU A 3 12.58 -47.11 -4.66
N HIS A 4 11.26 -47.36 -4.61
CA HIS A 4 10.26 -46.33 -4.85
C HIS A 4 10.17 -45.38 -3.66
N ALA A 5 10.22 -45.91 -2.43
CA ALA A 5 10.26 -45.10 -1.21
C ALA A 5 11.52 -44.22 -1.16
N ILE A 6 12.70 -44.75 -1.52
CA ILE A 6 13.94 -43.99 -1.59
C ILE A 6 13.86 -42.88 -2.66
N SER A 7 13.28 -43.17 -3.83
CA SER A 7 13.11 -42.16 -4.87
C SER A 7 12.15 -41.04 -4.46
N GLU A 8 11.05 -41.36 -3.78
CA GLU A 8 10.16 -40.34 -3.21
C GLU A 8 10.85 -39.53 -2.11
N GLU A 9 11.65 -40.18 -1.28
CA GLU A 9 12.38 -39.52 -0.19
C GLU A 9 13.45 -38.56 -0.72
N ILE A 10 14.12 -38.90 -1.83
CA ILE A 10 15.06 -38.02 -2.54
C ILE A 10 14.31 -36.82 -3.17
N ASN A 11 13.21 -37.06 -3.87
CA ASN A 11 12.42 -35.97 -4.46
C ASN A 11 11.88 -35.02 -3.37
N ASN A 12 11.45 -35.57 -2.24
CA ASN A 12 11.01 -34.79 -1.08
C ASN A 12 12.19 -34.06 -0.40
N ALA A 13 13.40 -34.62 -0.40
CA ALA A 13 14.59 -33.94 0.10
C ALA A 13 14.96 -32.74 -0.80
N ASP A 14 14.96 -32.92 -2.12
CA ASP A 14 15.25 -31.85 -3.08
C ASP A 14 14.22 -30.72 -3.01
N ALA A 15 12.93 -31.06 -2.93
CA ALA A 15 11.86 -30.09 -2.71
C ALA A 15 12.07 -29.30 -1.40
N ARG A 16 12.47 -29.97 -0.31
CA ARG A 16 12.77 -29.34 0.98
C ARG A 16 14.00 -28.42 0.92
N VAL A 17 15.03 -28.77 0.16
CA VAL A 17 16.22 -27.91 -0.03
C VAL A 17 15.84 -26.66 -0.81
N VAL A 18 15.08 -26.80 -1.89
CA VAL A 18 14.58 -25.66 -2.68
C VAL A 18 13.68 -24.78 -1.83
N GLU A 19 12.74 -25.36 -1.07
CA GLU A 19 11.86 -24.61 -0.18
C GLU A 19 12.63 -23.88 0.92
N LYS A 20 13.66 -24.49 1.49
CA LYS A 20 14.50 -23.84 2.50
C LYS A 20 15.38 -22.73 1.92
N MET A 21 15.84 -22.88 0.68
CA MET A 21 16.49 -21.78 -0.04
C MET A 21 15.50 -20.65 -0.33
N LEU A 22 14.26 -20.99 -0.73
CA LEU A 22 13.18 -20.01 -0.90
C LEU A 22 12.89 -19.30 0.43
N GLU A 23 12.81 -20.01 1.56
CA GLU A 23 12.62 -19.42 2.89
C GLU A 23 13.74 -18.43 3.24
N LEU A 24 15.00 -18.82 3.05
CA LEU A 24 16.14 -17.95 3.33
C LEU A 24 16.15 -16.71 2.42
N LEU A 25 15.78 -16.87 1.15
CA LEU A 25 15.75 -15.75 0.19
C LEU A 25 14.53 -14.84 0.38
N PHE A 26 13.34 -15.38 0.66
CA PHE A 26 12.12 -14.60 0.95
C PHE A 26 12.13 -13.99 2.35
N SER A 27 12.91 -14.53 3.28
CA SER A 27 13.21 -13.80 4.53
C SER A 27 13.96 -12.50 4.28
N GLN A 28 14.61 -12.35 3.11
CA GLN A 28 15.34 -11.17 2.69
C GLN A 28 14.60 -10.32 1.63
N SER A 29 13.74 -10.92 0.81
CA SER A 29 12.96 -10.19 -0.22
C SER A 29 11.61 -9.73 0.33
N ALA A 30 11.40 -8.42 0.26
CA ALA A 30 10.57 -7.71 1.23
C ALA A 30 9.05 -7.89 1.13
N PHE A 31 8.50 -8.58 0.13
CA PHE A 31 7.05 -8.59 -0.09
C PHE A 31 6.55 -9.93 -0.63
N THR A 32 6.24 -10.89 0.25
CA THR A 32 5.49 -12.10 -0.10
C THR A 32 4.03 -11.79 -0.47
N HIS A 33 3.56 -10.63 -0.02
CA HIS A 33 2.24 -10.03 -0.26
C HIS A 33 2.41 -8.51 -0.22
N PHE A 34 1.46 -7.80 -0.80
CA PHE A 34 1.46 -6.34 -0.78
C PHE A 34 0.06 -5.82 -0.49
N PRO A 35 -0.11 -4.80 0.37
CA PRO A 35 -1.43 -4.24 0.63
C PRO A 35 -1.92 -3.42 -0.56
N ALA A 36 -3.24 -3.43 -0.79
CA ALA A 36 -3.85 -2.49 -1.71
C ALA A 36 -3.72 -1.06 -1.18
N HIS A 37 -3.67 -0.08 -2.08
CA HIS A 37 -3.54 1.32 -1.73
C HIS A 37 -4.40 2.21 -2.62
N ALA A 38 -4.74 3.39 -2.12
CA ALA A 38 -5.47 4.42 -2.84
C ALA A 38 -5.16 5.80 -2.24
N VAL A 39 -5.68 6.86 -2.85
CA VAL A 39 -5.78 8.19 -2.23
C VAL A 39 -7.23 8.42 -1.85
N CYS A 40 -7.46 8.92 -0.64
CA CYS A 40 -8.77 9.39 -0.19
C CYS A 40 -8.73 10.86 0.19
N SER A 41 -9.90 11.48 0.31
CA SER A 41 -10.12 12.80 0.91
C SER A 41 -11.01 12.65 2.14
N ALA A 42 -10.78 13.46 3.17
CA ALA A 42 -11.61 13.50 4.37
C ALA A 42 -11.82 14.95 4.85
N LYS A 43 -12.93 15.22 5.55
CA LYS A 43 -13.15 16.52 6.20
C LYS A 43 -12.91 16.40 7.71
N PRO A 44 -12.08 17.27 8.31
CA PRO A 44 -11.88 17.25 9.75
C PRO A 44 -13.13 17.75 10.47
N ALA A 45 -13.37 17.26 11.69
CA ALA A 45 -14.46 17.74 12.55
C ALA A 45 -14.12 19.09 13.22
N GLN A 46 -12.82 19.36 13.40
CA GLN A 46 -12.28 20.61 13.91
C GLN A 46 -11.64 21.44 12.78
N PRO A 47 -11.42 22.77 12.94
CA PRO A 47 -10.80 23.60 11.91
C PRO A 47 -9.44 23.08 11.42
N ARG A 48 -8.74 22.34 12.28
CA ARG A 48 -7.48 21.66 11.99
C ARG A 48 -7.45 20.33 12.76
N ALA A 49 -7.08 19.23 12.09
CA ALA A 49 -6.91 17.92 12.72
C ALA A 49 -5.64 17.24 12.20
N GLU A 50 -4.99 16.42 13.03
CA GLU A 50 -3.86 15.59 12.63
C GLU A 50 -4.27 14.12 12.63
N ILE A 51 -4.17 13.48 11.48
CA ILE A 51 -4.45 12.06 11.31
C ILE A 51 -3.15 11.27 11.24
N ASN A 52 -3.19 10.02 11.68
CA ASN A 52 -2.02 9.14 11.70
C ASN A 52 -2.44 7.68 11.46
N GLU A 53 -1.46 6.77 11.49
CA GLU A 53 -1.68 5.32 11.27
C GLU A 53 -2.59 4.60 12.28
N MET A 54 -2.94 5.22 13.41
CA MET A 54 -3.93 4.66 14.36
C MET A 54 -5.37 4.80 13.86
N TYR A 55 -5.59 5.71 12.91
CA TYR A 55 -6.90 5.93 12.32
C TYR A 55 -7.24 4.77 11.38
N GLN A 56 -8.47 4.29 11.48
CA GLN A 56 -8.96 3.18 10.66
C GLN A 56 -10.28 3.53 10.03
N PHE A 57 -10.38 3.20 8.75
CA PHE A 57 -11.57 3.33 7.92
C PHE A 57 -11.94 1.96 7.38
N TYR A 58 -13.21 1.72 7.08
CA TYR A 58 -13.62 0.47 6.46
C TYR A 58 -14.57 0.69 5.29
N PHE A 59 -14.55 -0.28 4.37
CA PHE A 59 -15.46 -0.40 3.25
C PHE A 59 -16.14 -1.76 3.29
N ASP A 60 -17.47 -1.79 3.21
CA ASP A 60 -18.23 -3.04 3.14
C ASP A 60 -18.23 -3.54 1.70
N LYS A 61 -17.52 -4.65 1.45
CA LYS A 61 -17.49 -5.30 0.14
C LYS A 61 -18.33 -6.57 0.18
N GLU A 62 -19.25 -6.70 -0.77
CA GLU A 62 -19.96 -7.96 -0.99
C GLU A 62 -19.02 -8.96 -1.66
N VAL A 63 -18.92 -10.16 -1.07
CA VAL A 63 -18.09 -11.25 -1.55
C VAL A 63 -18.97 -12.47 -1.78
N ASP A 64 -18.81 -13.10 -2.95
CA ASP A 64 -19.51 -14.33 -3.28
C ASP A 64 -18.90 -15.48 -2.49
N THR A 65 -19.72 -16.14 -1.66
CA THR A 65 -19.30 -17.29 -0.84
C THR A 65 -19.60 -18.61 -1.55
N GLU A 66 -18.61 -19.50 -1.65
CA GLU A 66 -18.81 -20.88 -2.15
C GLU A 66 -19.64 -21.77 -1.21
N ARG A 67 -19.89 -21.35 0.04
CA ARG A 67 -20.53 -22.15 1.10
C ARG A 67 -22.03 -21.92 1.28
N GLY A 68 -22.61 -20.92 0.62
CA GLY A 68 -24.06 -20.68 0.61
C GLY A 68 -24.65 -21.09 -0.73
N GLY A 69 -25.84 -21.70 -0.75
CA GLY A 69 -26.56 -21.98 -2.00
C GLY A 69 -26.70 -20.72 -2.88
N GLU A 70 -26.98 -20.93 -4.17
CA GLU A 70 -27.10 -19.89 -5.20
C GLU A 70 -27.67 -18.56 -4.66
N GLY A 71 -26.83 -17.52 -4.58
CA GLY A 71 -27.24 -16.13 -4.32
C GLY A 71 -26.99 -15.56 -2.92
N ALA A 72 -26.30 -16.26 -2.01
CA ALA A 72 -25.89 -15.68 -0.72
C ALA A 72 -24.54 -14.95 -0.81
N SER A 73 -24.57 -13.62 -0.93
CA SER A 73 -23.40 -12.76 -0.75
C SER A 73 -23.16 -12.48 0.73
N ASP A 74 -21.93 -12.68 1.19
CA ASP A 74 -21.53 -12.27 2.54
C ASP A 74 -20.87 -10.89 2.48
N LYS A 75 -21.04 -10.08 3.53
CA LYS A 75 -20.44 -8.76 3.62
C LYS A 75 -19.12 -8.86 4.36
N LYS A 76 -18.03 -8.56 3.66
CA LYS A 76 -16.70 -8.49 4.25
C LYS A 76 -16.27 -7.04 4.43
N ASN A 77 -15.85 -6.69 5.63
CA ASN A 77 -15.29 -5.37 5.93
C ASN A 77 -13.83 -5.34 5.48
N ILE A 78 -13.47 -4.33 4.70
CA ILE A 78 -12.10 -4.11 4.24
C ILE A 78 -11.56 -2.84 4.88
N TYR A 79 -10.55 -2.98 5.73
CA TYR A 79 -9.99 -1.87 6.50
C TYR A 79 -8.84 -1.14 5.80
N PHE A 80 -8.72 0.15 6.07
CA PHE A 80 -7.71 1.04 5.53
C PHE A 80 -7.15 1.96 6.63
N THR A 81 -5.86 2.28 6.55
CA THR A 81 -5.17 3.24 7.44
C THR A 81 -4.36 4.25 6.63
N PRO A 82 -4.13 5.47 7.14
CA PRO A 82 -3.21 6.43 6.52
C PRO A 82 -1.76 5.89 6.50
N THR A 83 -1.02 6.22 5.43
CA THR A 83 0.40 5.84 5.27
C THR A 83 1.36 6.71 6.06
N SER A 84 0.97 7.94 6.39
CA SER A 84 1.79 8.89 7.14
C SER A 84 0.91 9.83 7.97
N LYS A 85 1.55 10.62 8.83
CA LYS A 85 0.91 11.74 9.50
C LYS A 85 0.53 12.83 8.51
N VAL A 86 -0.73 13.25 8.56
CA VAL A 86 -1.26 14.29 7.68
C VAL A 86 -2.08 15.27 8.50
N VAL A 87 -1.90 16.55 8.21
CA VAL A 87 -2.76 17.61 8.75
C VAL A 87 -3.91 17.84 7.78
N LEU A 88 -5.13 17.79 8.29
CA LEU A 88 -6.35 18.18 7.58
C LEU A 88 -6.78 19.56 8.05
N ILE A 89 -7.19 20.39 7.11
CA ILE A 89 -7.62 21.78 7.35
C ILE A 89 -9.04 21.92 6.81
N ASP A 90 -9.97 22.44 7.61
CA ASP A 90 -11.37 22.62 7.21
C ASP A 90 -11.49 23.67 6.08
N SER A 91 -11.35 23.17 4.85
CA SER A 91 -11.21 23.95 3.63
C SER A 91 -11.59 23.12 2.41
N GLU A 92 -12.14 23.76 1.39
CA GLU A 92 -12.63 23.09 0.19
C GLU A 92 -12.35 23.96 -1.05
N VAL A 93 -11.95 23.31 -2.15
CA VAL A 93 -11.79 23.98 -3.44
C VAL A 93 -13.18 24.19 -4.03
N LYS A 94 -13.66 25.43 -4.05
CA LYS A 94 -14.97 25.77 -4.63
C LYS A 94 -14.88 26.21 -6.09
N TYR A 95 -13.78 26.86 -6.47
CA TYR A 95 -13.64 27.45 -7.79
C TYR A 95 -12.31 27.07 -8.44
N LEU A 96 -12.32 26.89 -9.76
CA LEU A 96 -11.12 26.63 -10.55
C LEU A 96 -11.20 27.40 -11.86
N ILE A 97 -10.24 28.28 -12.11
CA ILE A 97 -10.09 28.99 -13.39
C ILE A 97 -8.99 28.29 -14.19
N ALA A 98 -9.38 27.84 -15.38
CA ALA A 98 -8.51 27.10 -16.29
C ALA A 98 -8.72 27.61 -17.72
N GLY A 99 -7.66 28.19 -18.30
CA GLY A 99 -7.70 28.75 -19.65
C GLY A 99 -8.68 29.92 -19.75
N LYS A 100 -9.88 29.68 -20.32
CA LYS A 100 -10.95 30.70 -20.46
C LYS A 100 -12.19 30.43 -19.61
N LEU A 101 -12.25 29.28 -18.94
CA LEU A 101 -13.46 28.86 -18.21
C LEU A 101 -13.25 29.02 -16.71
N LEU A 102 -14.27 29.54 -16.04
CA LEU A 102 -14.43 29.52 -14.60
C LEU A 102 -15.38 28.37 -14.27
N TYR A 103 -14.92 27.50 -13.39
CA TYR A 103 -15.66 26.34 -12.96
C TYR A 103 -15.98 26.42 -11.47
N GLU A 104 -17.18 25.99 -11.12
CA GLU A 104 -17.61 25.72 -9.76
C GLU A 104 -17.51 24.22 -9.49
N ILE A 105 -16.93 23.86 -8.35
CA ILE A 105 -16.69 22.48 -7.94
C ILE A 105 -17.67 22.16 -6.82
N ASN A 106 -18.57 21.21 -7.09
CA ASN A 106 -19.53 20.68 -6.13
C ASN A 106 -19.19 19.21 -5.87
N GLY A 107 -18.36 18.96 -4.86
CA GLY A 107 -17.81 17.65 -4.58
C GLY A 107 -16.91 17.17 -5.73
N ARG A 108 -17.38 16.19 -6.51
CA ARG A 108 -16.65 15.66 -7.68
C ARG A 108 -17.13 16.21 -9.03
N LEU A 109 -18.25 16.94 -9.03
CA LEU A 109 -18.82 17.52 -10.25
C LEU A 109 -18.24 18.91 -10.47
N ARG A 110 -18.08 19.26 -11.74
CA ARG A 110 -17.48 20.52 -12.19
C ARG A 110 -18.41 21.17 -13.20
N ASP A 111 -18.99 22.31 -12.81
CA ASP A 111 -19.93 23.05 -13.65
C ASP A 111 -19.27 24.32 -14.18
N VAL A 112 -19.44 24.59 -15.47
CA VAL A 112 -18.96 25.83 -16.08
C VAL A 112 -19.94 26.94 -15.77
N ILE A 113 -19.50 27.94 -14.99
CA ILE A 113 -20.37 29.04 -14.54
C ILE A 113 -20.10 30.35 -15.28
N ALA A 114 -18.93 30.50 -15.90
CA ALA A 114 -18.61 31.64 -16.74
C ALA A 114 -17.50 31.32 -17.74
N GLU A 115 -17.50 32.06 -18.86
CA GLU A 115 -16.49 31.98 -19.92
C GLU A 115 -15.97 33.39 -20.24
N ALA A 116 -14.65 33.53 -20.26
CA ALA A 116 -13.97 34.75 -20.68
C ALA A 116 -13.89 34.83 -22.22
N PRO A 117 -14.22 35.98 -22.84
CA PRO A 117 -14.04 36.18 -24.28
C PRO A 117 -12.57 36.11 -24.68
N ASN A 118 -12.32 35.70 -25.94
CA ASN A 118 -10.97 35.58 -26.51
C ASN A 118 -10.17 36.90 -26.55
N THR A 119 -10.83 38.04 -26.33
CA THR A 119 -10.21 39.37 -26.26
C THR A 119 -9.39 39.59 -25.00
N ILE A 120 -9.59 38.78 -23.97
CA ILE A 120 -8.86 38.90 -22.70
C ILE A 120 -7.55 38.12 -22.79
N PRO A 121 -6.39 38.75 -22.49
CA PRO A 121 -5.12 38.05 -22.43
C PRO A 121 -5.19 36.88 -21.43
N ARG A 122 -4.85 35.68 -21.90
CA ARG A 122 -4.80 34.47 -21.07
C ARG A 122 -3.51 33.72 -21.29
N SER A 123 -2.97 33.15 -20.21
CA SER A 123 -1.89 32.19 -20.29
C SER A 123 -2.42 30.79 -19.99
N ASN A 124 -2.21 29.85 -20.91
CA ASN A 124 -2.46 28.44 -20.65
C ASN A 124 -1.36 27.78 -19.79
N SER A 125 -0.43 28.57 -19.24
CA SER A 125 0.55 28.12 -18.24
C SER A 125 0.10 28.35 -16.80
N VAL A 126 -0.96 29.14 -16.58
CA VAL A 126 -1.39 29.56 -15.24
C VAL A 126 -2.76 28.99 -14.90
N LEU A 127 -2.88 28.43 -13.69
CA LEU A 127 -4.12 27.93 -13.12
C LEU A 127 -4.46 28.71 -11.85
N TYR A 128 -5.75 28.92 -11.58
CA TYR A 128 -6.18 29.55 -10.33
C TYR A 128 -7.17 28.68 -9.59
N ALA A 129 -6.88 28.32 -8.35
CA ALA A 129 -7.76 27.56 -7.47
C ALA A 129 -8.30 28.46 -6.35
N GLY A 130 -9.62 28.60 -6.26
CA GLY A 130 -10.33 29.32 -5.21
C GLY A 130 -10.72 28.38 -4.08
N ILE A 131 -10.11 28.56 -2.91
CA ILE A 131 -10.29 27.73 -1.73
C ILE A 131 -11.15 28.48 -0.72
N ALA A 132 -12.29 27.92 -0.37
CA ALA A 132 -13.06 28.38 0.77
C ALA A 132 -12.41 27.85 2.05
N VAL A 133 -12.07 28.76 2.97
CA VAL A 133 -11.38 28.42 4.22
C VAL A 133 -12.26 28.81 5.40
N ASN A 134 -12.37 27.94 6.40
CA ASN A 134 -13.07 28.28 7.64
C ASN A 134 -12.37 29.48 8.34
N PRO A 135 -13.09 30.57 8.65
CA PRO A 135 -12.50 31.77 9.29
C PRO A 135 -11.83 31.52 10.64
N LEU A 136 -12.14 30.40 11.31
CA LEU A 136 -11.52 30.01 12.58
C LEU A 136 -10.10 29.45 12.42
N ILE A 137 -9.63 29.24 11.19
CA ILE A 137 -8.29 28.72 10.93
C ILE A 137 -7.26 29.84 11.12
N GLY A 138 -6.34 29.64 12.07
CA GLY A 138 -5.22 30.56 12.29
C GLY A 138 -4.04 30.31 11.35
N LEU A 139 -3.70 29.05 11.11
CA LEU A 139 -2.47 28.61 10.44
C LEU A 139 -2.79 27.75 9.22
N LEU A 140 -2.21 28.10 8.07
CA LEU A 140 -2.39 27.39 6.79
C LEU A 140 -1.30 26.35 6.51
N ASP A 141 -0.24 26.31 7.32
CA ASP A 141 0.88 25.37 7.16
C ASP A 141 0.39 23.91 7.15
N GLY A 142 0.89 23.13 6.18
CA GLY A 142 0.45 21.77 5.94
C GLY A 142 -0.75 21.60 5.00
N LEU A 143 -1.27 22.69 4.40
CA LEU A 143 -2.31 22.60 3.37
C LEU A 143 -1.81 21.83 2.16
N ALA A 144 -2.42 20.68 1.87
CA ALA A 144 -2.03 19.79 0.79
C ALA A 144 -3.04 19.81 -0.36
N LEU A 145 -2.57 20.24 -1.54
CA LEU A 145 -3.30 20.16 -2.80
C LEU A 145 -3.01 18.83 -3.50
N PHE A 146 -4.07 18.11 -3.88
CA PHE A 146 -3.99 16.90 -4.67
C PHE A 146 -4.53 17.13 -6.08
N PHE A 147 -3.72 16.77 -7.07
CA PHE A 147 -4.03 16.90 -8.48
C PHE A 147 -4.27 15.51 -9.09
N SER A 148 -5.42 15.34 -9.72
CA SER A 148 -5.79 14.11 -10.43
C SER A 148 -6.26 14.41 -11.85
N PHE A 149 -5.99 13.49 -12.77
CA PHE A 149 -6.44 13.56 -14.16
C PHE A 149 -7.38 12.40 -14.45
N LEU A 150 -8.45 12.68 -15.19
CA LEU A 150 -9.26 11.63 -15.82
C LEU A 150 -8.51 10.96 -16.98
N ASN A 151 -7.65 11.72 -17.68
CA ASN A 151 -6.87 11.24 -18.82
C ASN A 151 -5.38 11.09 -18.47
N ILE A 152 -4.91 9.84 -18.49
CA ILE A 152 -3.60 9.42 -17.99
C ILE A 152 -2.43 9.84 -18.91
N GLN A 153 -2.67 10.00 -20.22
CA GLN A 153 -1.60 10.18 -21.22
C GLN A 153 -0.81 11.51 -21.09
N ALA A 154 -1.45 12.57 -20.59
CA ALA A 154 -0.81 13.89 -20.39
C ALA A 154 -0.25 14.10 -18.97
N ALA A 155 -0.56 13.20 -18.03
CA ALA A 155 -0.37 13.42 -16.61
C ALA A 155 1.11 13.55 -16.20
N ASP A 156 2.01 12.73 -16.78
CA ASP A 156 3.43 12.74 -16.41
C ASP A 156 4.13 14.07 -16.79
N ARG A 157 3.78 14.68 -17.94
CA ARG A 157 4.32 16.00 -18.31
C ARG A 157 3.82 17.08 -17.36
N PHE A 158 2.55 17.00 -16.96
CA PHE A 158 1.95 17.95 -16.03
C PHE A 158 2.59 17.86 -14.64
N TYR A 159 2.71 16.67 -14.05
CA TYR A 159 3.31 16.52 -12.72
C TYR A 159 4.76 17.03 -12.69
N ASN A 160 5.54 16.78 -13.74
CA ASN A 160 6.88 17.36 -13.85
C ASN A 160 6.87 18.89 -13.90
N ALA A 161 5.90 19.51 -14.56
CA ALA A 161 5.73 20.97 -14.58
C ALA A 161 5.31 21.51 -13.21
N LEU A 162 4.39 20.80 -12.54
CA LEU A 162 3.89 21.13 -11.21
C LEU A 162 5.03 21.19 -10.18
N HIS A 163 6.02 20.30 -10.28
CA HIS A 163 7.19 20.32 -9.39
C HIS A 163 8.11 21.53 -9.56
N GLY A 164 8.09 22.17 -10.74
CA GLY A 164 8.81 23.41 -10.99
C GLY A 164 7.93 24.67 -10.89
N ALA A 165 6.66 24.51 -10.51
CA ALA A 165 5.68 25.59 -10.56
C ALA A 165 5.91 26.60 -9.44
N LYS A 166 5.54 27.85 -9.73
CA LYS A 166 5.53 28.93 -8.74
C LYS A 166 4.11 29.10 -8.21
N PHE A 167 4.00 29.20 -6.90
CA PHE A 167 2.73 29.34 -6.19
C PHE A 167 2.66 30.72 -5.54
N THR A 168 1.55 31.41 -5.74
CA THR A 168 1.23 32.64 -5.01
C THR A 168 -0.18 32.52 -4.43
N ILE A 169 -0.37 33.01 -3.21
CA ILE A 169 -1.70 33.09 -2.56
C ILE A 169 -2.05 34.56 -2.46
N ASN A 170 -3.13 34.98 -3.12
CA ASN A 170 -3.56 36.38 -3.20
C ASN A 170 -2.40 37.34 -3.53
N GLY A 171 -1.49 36.93 -4.43
CA GLY A 171 -0.33 37.71 -4.87
C GLY A 171 0.93 37.58 -4.02
N LYS A 172 0.86 36.95 -2.85
CA LYS A 172 2.03 36.71 -2.00
C LYS A 172 2.71 35.39 -2.38
N PRO A 173 4.03 35.38 -2.63
CA PRO A 173 4.74 34.16 -2.96
C PRO A 173 4.76 33.22 -1.75
N VAL A 174 4.40 31.96 -1.98
CA VAL A 174 4.45 30.92 -0.96
C VAL A 174 5.27 29.74 -1.45
N LYS A 175 5.90 29.03 -0.52
CA LYS A 175 6.67 27.84 -0.85
C LYS A 175 5.79 26.62 -0.66
N PHE A 176 5.62 25.85 -1.74
CA PHE A 176 5.07 24.51 -1.65
C PHE A 176 6.17 23.47 -1.86
N GLU A 177 5.99 22.31 -1.24
CA GLU A 177 6.90 21.18 -1.31
C GLU A 177 6.17 19.93 -1.80
N ASN A 178 6.92 19.13 -2.55
CA ASN A 178 6.45 17.84 -3.07
C ASN A 178 6.53 16.77 -1.97
N LYS A 179 5.55 16.75 -1.07
CA LYS A 179 5.45 15.77 0.03
C LYS A 179 4.01 15.30 0.22
N THR A 180 3.83 14.01 0.50
CA THR A 180 2.57 13.43 0.96
C THR A 180 2.44 13.68 2.46
N GLY A 181 1.64 14.67 2.86
CA GLY A 181 1.47 15.06 4.25
C GLY A 181 2.55 15.98 4.80
N THR A 182 2.61 16.15 6.12
CA THR A 182 3.44 17.18 6.77
C THR A 182 4.92 16.81 6.93
N GLY A 183 5.32 15.58 6.61
CA GLY A 183 6.67 15.08 6.89
C GLY A 183 6.60 13.86 7.79
N ALA A 184 7.70 13.12 7.86
CA ALA A 184 7.81 11.79 8.44
C ALA A 184 7.14 11.65 9.82
N ASN A 185 6.76 10.41 10.13
CA ASN A 185 6.27 10.01 11.44
C ASN A 185 7.35 10.26 12.52
N GLY A 186 7.45 11.50 13.00
CA GLY A 186 8.31 11.91 14.11
C GLY A 186 9.50 12.76 13.69
N ASN A 187 9.88 13.66 14.59
CA ASN A 187 11.24 14.19 14.74
C ASN A 187 12.22 13.05 15.08
N GLY A 188 12.25 11.99 14.28
CA GLY A 188 13.12 10.84 14.46
C GLY A 188 14.52 11.16 13.98
N ASN A 189 15.52 10.65 14.69
CA ASN A 189 16.88 10.68 14.15
C ASN A 189 16.89 9.91 12.82
N PRO A 190 17.59 10.38 11.76
CA PRO A 190 17.68 9.67 10.48
C PRO A 190 18.14 8.21 10.62
N PHE A 191 18.90 7.92 11.68
CA PHE A 191 19.32 6.57 12.04
C PHE A 191 18.15 5.68 12.50
N GLU A 192 17.20 6.20 13.30
CA GLU A 192 16.03 5.43 13.72
C GLU A 192 15.07 5.16 12.56
N GLU A 193 14.94 6.11 11.62
CA GLU A 193 14.17 5.89 10.39
C GLU A 193 14.81 4.79 9.51
N LEU A 194 16.14 4.77 9.40
CA LEU A 194 16.86 3.71 8.68
C LEU A 194 16.67 2.34 9.34
N LEU A 195 16.75 2.26 10.67
CA LEU A 195 16.50 1.00 11.41
C LEU A 195 15.06 0.52 11.24
N ARG A 196 14.08 1.43 11.23
CA ARG A 196 12.67 1.11 10.94
C ARG A 196 12.51 0.65 9.50
N GLN A 197 13.18 1.28 8.53
CA GLN A 197 13.19 0.82 7.14
C GLN A 197 13.77 -0.58 6.97
N GLU A 198 14.70 -1.02 7.82
CA GLU A 198 15.22 -2.39 7.74
C GLU A 198 14.30 -3.43 8.38
N SER A 199 13.58 -3.06 9.44
CA SER A 199 12.85 -4.02 10.29
C SER A 199 11.34 -4.07 10.11
N ASP A 200 10.71 -2.97 9.68
CA ASP A 200 9.25 -2.80 9.62
C ASP A 200 8.76 -2.84 8.15
N ILE A 201 8.13 -3.96 7.78
CA ILE A 201 7.59 -4.21 6.44
C ILE A 201 6.47 -3.20 6.14
N SER A 202 5.68 -2.87 7.16
CA SER A 202 4.59 -1.92 7.04
C SER A 202 5.09 -0.50 6.75
N TYR A 203 6.18 -0.08 7.38
CA TYR A 203 6.81 1.20 7.13
C TYR A 203 7.38 1.26 5.71
N ARG A 204 8.12 0.23 5.28
CA ARG A 204 8.67 0.14 3.91
C ARG A 204 7.59 0.22 2.84
N SER A 205 6.47 -0.49 3.05
CA SER A 205 5.34 -0.46 2.14
C SER A 205 4.69 0.91 2.08
N SER A 206 4.50 1.55 3.24
CA SER A 206 3.92 2.89 3.32
C SER A 206 4.81 3.94 2.65
N ASP A 207 6.13 3.84 2.82
CA ASP A 207 7.12 4.69 2.14
C ASP A 207 7.08 4.51 0.61
N LEU A 208 7.02 3.27 0.14
CA LEU A 208 6.87 2.98 -1.29
C LEU A 208 5.58 3.58 -1.87
N ILE A 209 4.45 3.41 -1.17
CA ILE A 209 3.15 3.96 -1.56
C ILE A 209 3.20 5.49 -1.58
N ASN A 210 3.82 6.11 -0.58
CA ASN A 210 4.01 7.55 -0.53
C ASN A 210 4.78 8.05 -1.75
N ASP A 211 5.87 7.38 -2.14
CA ASP A 211 6.65 7.77 -3.32
C ASP A 211 5.89 7.59 -4.65
N ILE A 212 4.99 6.60 -4.76
CA ILE A 212 4.11 6.42 -5.93
C ILE A 212 3.21 7.64 -6.12
N TYR A 213 2.62 8.12 -5.03
CA TYR A 213 1.65 9.22 -5.08
C TYR A 213 2.26 10.61 -4.94
N LYS A 214 3.49 10.72 -4.40
CA LYS A 214 4.20 11.97 -4.13
C LYS A 214 4.07 12.99 -5.24
N LYS A 215 4.28 12.58 -6.50
CA LYS A 215 4.22 13.45 -7.68
C LYS A 215 2.88 14.19 -7.89
N ARG A 216 1.80 13.73 -7.27
CA ARG A 216 0.44 14.28 -7.36
C ARG A 216 0.09 15.28 -6.26
N PHE A 217 0.96 15.41 -5.26
CA PHE A 217 0.76 16.25 -4.09
C PHE A 217 1.63 17.49 -4.12
N MET A 218 1.07 18.58 -3.62
CA MET A 218 1.77 19.82 -3.39
C MET A 218 1.33 20.37 -2.05
N THR A 219 2.23 20.35 -1.06
CA THR A 219 1.91 20.70 0.33
C THR A 219 2.60 22.00 0.73
N LEU A 220 1.86 22.93 1.33
CA LEU A 220 2.39 24.21 1.79
C LEU A 220 3.47 23.95 2.84
N ALA A 221 4.67 24.52 2.64
CA ALA A 221 5.77 24.40 3.58
C ALA A 221 5.49 25.13 4.90
N ASP A 222 6.20 24.72 5.96
CA ASP A 222 6.09 25.30 7.29
C ASP A 222 6.78 26.67 7.30
N GLY A 223 6.03 27.70 6.89
CA GLY A 223 6.48 29.08 6.79
C GLY A 223 5.82 30.01 7.81
N ASN A 224 5.01 29.47 8.73
CA ASN A 224 4.15 30.20 9.64
C ASN A 224 3.16 31.11 8.89
N TYR A 225 2.51 30.56 7.87
CA TYR A 225 1.55 31.28 7.04
C TYR A 225 0.23 31.45 7.79
N GLN A 226 -0.04 32.65 8.32
CA GLN A 226 -1.29 32.94 8.99
C GLN A 226 -2.38 33.36 8.02
N LEU A 227 -3.62 32.88 8.23
CA LEU A 227 -4.75 33.22 7.36
C LEU A 227 -4.92 34.74 7.24
N LYS A 228 -4.76 35.47 8.35
CA LYS A 228 -4.88 36.94 8.42
C LYS A 228 -3.97 37.67 7.43
N ASP A 229 -2.82 37.09 7.09
CA ASP A 229 -1.89 37.70 6.16
C ASP A 229 -2.43 37.72 4.73
N PHE A 230 -3.38 36.84 4.39
CA PHE A 230 -3.89 36.67 3.03
C PHE A 230 -5.31 37.21 2.83
N VAL A 231 -6.00 37.61 3.90
CA VAL A 231 -7.42 38.08 3.87
C VAL A 231 -7.57 39.53 3.38
N ASN A 232 -6.47 40.22 3.05
CA ASN A 232 -6.54 41.59 2.51
C ASN A 232 -7.26 41.61 1.15
N ASP A 233 -8.03 42.68 0.92
CA ASP A 233 -8.94 42.86 -0.22
C ASP A 233 -8.27 42.45 -1.54
N PHE A 234 -8.62 41.25 -2.01
CA PHE A 234 -8.11 40.70 -3.25
C PHE A 234 -8.56 41.58 -4.41
N VAL A 235 -7.62 42.29 -5.03
CA VAL A 235 -7.83 42.97 -6.31
C VAL A 235 -7.26 42.05 -7.37
N GLY A 236 -8.11 41.53 -8.26
CA GLY A 236 -7.73 40.58 -9.32
C GLY A 236 -6.41 40.96 -9.98
N ILE A 237 -5.36 40.19 -9.70
CA ILE A 237 -3.97 40.54 -10.01
C ILE A 237 -3.69 40.31 -11.50
N SER A 238 -4.40 39.35 -12.11
CA SER A 238 -4.34 39.08 -13.55
C SER A 238 -5.55 39.66 -14.30
N PRO A 239 -5.38 40.04 -15.60
CA PRO A 239 -6.48 40.53 -16.43
C PRO A 239 -7.69 39.57 -16.51
N LEU A 240 -7.41 38.27 -16.40
CA LEU A 240 -8.43 37.23 -16.40
C LEU A 240 -9.22 37.19 -15.08
N GLN A 241 -8.54 37.26 -13.94
CA GLN A 241 -9.18 37.36 -12.64
C GLN A 241 -9.97 38.66 -12.49
N GLN A 242 -9.43 39.77 -12.99
CA GLN A 242 -10.11 41.06 -12.97
C GLN A 242 -11.41 41.03 -13.77
N TYR A 243 -11.42 40.40 -14.95
CA TYR A 243 -12.65 40.22 -15.73
C TYR A 243 -13.72 39.42 -14.97
N PHE A 244 -13.32 38.30 -14.36
CA PHE A 244 -14.27 37.49 -13.59
C PHE A 244 -14.72 38.20 -12.31
N TYR A 245 -13.85 38.98 -11.68
CA TYR A 245 -14.18 39.83 -10.54
C TYR A 245 -15.24 40.87 -10.91
N GLU A 246 -15.09 41.55 -12.05
CA GLU A 246 -16.07 42.54 -12.54
C GLU A 246 -17.41 41.91 -12.91
N LYS A 247 -17.39 40.69 -13.47
CA LYS A 247 -18.61 39.98 -13.90
C LYS A 247 -19.35 39.25 -12.78
N ARG A 248 -18.63 38.73 -11.79
CA ARG A 248 -19.14 37.91 -10.69
C ARG A 248 -18.42 38.24 -9.38
N PRO A 249 -18.63 39.44 -8.82
CA PRO A 249 -17.98 39.86 -7.58
C PRO A 249 -18.33 38.96 -6.39
N ASP A 250 -19.50 38.31 -6.42
CA ASP A 250 -19.99 37.40 -5.37
C ASP A 250 -19.03 36.22 -5.09
N ILE A 251 -18.25 35.82 -6.11
CA ILE A 251 -17.33 34.67 -6.06
C ILE A 251 -15.97 35.06 -5.44
N PHE A 252 -15.66 36.36 -5.36
CA PHE A 252 -14.39 36.87 -4.84
C PHE A 252 -14.55 37.46 -3.44
N ASN A 253 -15.37 36.83 -2.61
CA ASN A 253 -15.61 37.23 -1.23
C ASN A 253 -14.38 36.97 -0.33
N LYS A 254 -14.32 37.63 0.84
CA LYS A 254 -13.17 37.58 1.79
C LYS A 254 -12.86 36.18 2.36
N GLU A 255 -13.79 35.25 2.25
CA GLU A 255 -13.67 33.88 2.75
C GLU A 255 -13.00 32.92 1.75
N ILE A 256 -12.65 33.42 0.55
CA ILE A 256 -12.05 32.62 -0.53
C ILE A 256 -10.62 33.07 -0.77
N LEU A 257 -9.68 32.13 -0.61
CA LEU A 257 -8.27 32.32 -0.96
C LEU A 257 -8.03 31.86 -2.39
N TRP A 258 -7.41 32.71 -3.21
CA TRP A 258 -7.02 32.35 -4.56
C TRP A 258 -5.56 31.95 -4.60
N ILE A 259 -5.31 30.70 -4.99
CA ILE A 259 -3.98 30.16 -5.25
C ILE A 259 -3.74 30.23 -6.76
N GLU A 260 -2.76 31.01 -7.16
CA GLU A 260 -2.24 31.05 -8.52
C GLU A 260 -1.07 30.07 -8.66
N ILE A 261 -1.13 29.24 -9.69
CA ILE A 261 -0.16 28.18 -9.99
C ILE A 261 0.39 28.46 -11.39
N ASP A 262 1.62 28.96 -11.48
CA ASP A 262 2.33 29.14 -12.74
C ASP A 262 3.20 27.92 -13.03
N LEU A 263 2.79 27.12 -14.01
CA LEU A 263 3.45 25.90 -14.46
C LEU A 263 4.71 26.17 -15.31
N GLY A 264 4.95 27.43 -15.72
CA GLY A 264 6.10 27.83 -16.54
C GLY A 264 6.10 27.32 -17.98
N GLN A 265 5.14 26.47 -18.37
CA GLN A 265 4.93 26.02 -19.75
C GLN A 265 3.43 25.94 -20.08
N PRO A 266 3.03 26.25 -21.32
CA PRO A 266 1.63 26.16 -21.72
C PRO A 266 1.19 24.71 -21.95
N PHE A 267 -0.03 24.39 -21.50
CA PHE A 267 -0.69 23.11 -21.75
C PHE A 267 -1.88 23.27 -22.70
N GLN A 268 -2.30 22.16 -23.32
CA GLN A 268 -3.52 22.15 -24.14
C GLN A 268 -4.74 22.28 -23.24
N PHE A 269 -5.79 22.92 -23.76
CA PHE A 269 -7.00 23.16 -22.99
C PHE A 269 -7.71 21.84 -22.60
N SER A 270 -7.68 20.83 -23.48
CA SER A 270 -8.21 19.48 -23.22
C SER A 270 -7.55 18.81 -22.01
N ASP A 271 -6.25 19.02 -21.82
CA ASP A 271 -5.53 18.39 -20.72
C ASP A 271 -5.89 19.06 -19.39
N ILE A 272 -6.06 20.38 -19.40
CA ILE A 272 -6.41 21.17 -18.22
C ILE A 272 -7.90 20.99 -17.85
N SER A 273 -8.79 20.78 -18.82
CA SER A 273 -10.21 20.56 -18.52
C SER A 273 -10.45 19.30 -17.68
N ASP A 274 -9.61 18.28 -17.88
CA ASP A 274 -9.68 16.99 -17.19
C ASP A 274 -9.04 16.99 -15.80
N LEU A 275 -8.43 18.12 -15.39
CA LEU A 275 -7.78 18.28 -14.11
C LEU A 275 -8.81 18.47 -12.97
N MET A 276 -8.68 17.63 -11.94
CA MET A 276 -9.34 17.81 -10.65
C MET A 276 -8.32 18.25 -9.60
N VAL A 277 -8.68 19.27 -8.82
CA VAL A 277 -7.89 19.76 -7.69
C VAL A 277 -8.72 19.61 -6.43
N THR A 278 -8.18 18.94 -5.42
CA THR A 278 -8.88 18.66 -4.16
C THR A 278 -7.94 18.85 -2.98
N LEU A 279 -8.52 19.07 -1.80
CA LEU A 279 -7.80 19.27 -0.54
C LEU A 279 -7.96 18.07 0.39
N ASN A 280 -7.21 18.08 1.50
CA ASN A 280 -7.30 17.09 2.57
C ASN A 280 -7.18 15.65 2.07
N CYS A 281 -6.38 15.46 1.02
CA CYS A 281 -6.17 14.16 0.42
C CYS A 281 -4.94 13.51 1.05
N PHE A 282 -4.99 12.19 1.23
CA PHE A 282 -3.88 11.41 1.75
C PHE A 282 -3.89 9.98 1.22
N PRO A 283 -2.72 9.35 1.06
CA PRO A 283 -2.65 7.95 0.70
C PRO A 283 -3.15 7.05 1.85
N LEU A 284 -3.92 6.05 1.47
CA LEU A 284 -4.41 4.96 2.31
C LEU A 284 -3.77 3.65 1.90
N VAL A 285 -3.54 2.79 2.89
CA VAL A 285 -3.12 1.41 2.72
C VAL A 285 -4.16 0.48 3.34
N ASN A 286 -4.53 -0.59 2.63
CA ASN A 286 -5.37 -1.67 3.13
C ASN A 286 -4.60 -2.37 4.24
N ARG A 287 -4.96 -2.09 5.48
CA ARG A 287 -4.25 -2.55 6.67
C ARG A 287 -5.22 -2.45 7.85
N GLU A 288 -5.41 -3.54 8.57
CA GLU A 288 -6.26 -3.61 9.77
C GLU A 288 -5.38 -3.82 11.02
N LEU A 289 -5.64 -3.06 12.08
CA LEU A 289 -4.96 -3.28 13.37
C LEU A 289 -5.73 -4.30 14.18
N ASN A 290 -5.12 -5.45 14.37
CA ASN A 290 -5.61 -6.47 15.28
C ASN A 290 -4.91 -6.31 16.62
N GLU A 291 -5.70 -6.30 17.69
CA GLU A 291 -5.20 -6.21 19.06
C GLU A 291 -5.82 -7.32 19.89
N TYR A 292 -4.99 -8.13 20.52
CA TYR A 292 -5.46 -9.15 21.45
C TYR A 292 -4.46 -9.42 22.56
N THR A 293 -4.96 -9.91 23.68
CA THR A 293 -4.17 -10.33 24.83
C THR A 293 -4.14 -11.85 24.90
N HIS A 294 -2.94 -12.43 24.83
CA HIS A 294 -2.73 -13.87 24.99
C HIS A 294 -2.28 -14.20 26.42
N SER A 295 -2.85 -15.24 27.01
CA SER A 295 -2.36 -15.80 28.27
C SER A 295 -1.41 -16.94 27.97
N VAL A 296 -0.20 -16.87 28.50
CA VAL A 296 0.87 -17.82 28.14
C VAL A 296 0.80 -19.03 29.06
N VAL A 297 0.69 -20.21 28.46
CA VAL A 297 0.73 -21.48 29.19
C VAL A 297 2.20 -21.88 29.41
N LYS A 298 2.54 -22.24 30.64
CA LYS A 298 3.91 -22.67 31.02
C LYS A 298 4.44 -23.74 30.05
N GLY A 299 5.58 -23.46 29.42
CA GLY A 299 6.28 -24.37 28.51
C GLY A 299 6.04 -24.14 27.01
N SER A 300 5.13 -23.24 26.61
CA SER A 300 4.97 -22.83 25.20
C SER A 300 5.32 -21.36 25.03
N ASN A 301 6.41 -21.09 24.30
CA ASN A 301 6.80 -19.74 23.90
C ASN A 301 6.20 -19.34 22.54
N VAL A 302 5.27 -20.14 22.02
CA VAL A 302 4.65 -19.95 20.70
C VAL A 302 3.27 -19.33 20.87
N ILE A 303 3.05 -18.17 20.26
CA ILE A 303 1.77 -17.47 20.26
C ILE A 303 1.21 -17.41 18.83
N PRO A 304 0.07 -18.07 18.55
CA PRO A 304 -0.57 -18.01 17.24
C PRO A 304 -1.24 -16.64 16.99
N LEU A 305 -1.08 -16.12 15.78
CA LEU A 305 -1.72 -14.89 15.30
C LEU A 305 -2.94 -15.26 14.47
N TYR A 306 -4.12 -15.18 15.07
CA TYR A 306 -5.38 -15.56 14.43
C TYR A 306 -5.88 -14.45 13.50
N THR A 307 -5.97 -14.71 12.20
CA THR A 307 -6.51 -13.75 11.24
C THR A 307 -7.16 -14.48 10.08
N ASP A 308 -8.36 -14.06 9.71
CA ASP A 308 -9.02 -14.54 8.48
C ASP A 308 -8.38 -13.95 7.22
N ASP A 309 -7.72 -12.79 7.39
CA ASP A 309 -6.93 -12.09 6.38
C ASP A 309 -5.44 -12.44 6.45
N LEU A 310 -4.65 -11.93 5.51
CA LEU A 310 -3.21 -12.19 5.46
C LEU A 310 -2.49 -11.42 6.57
N PHE A 311 -1.72 -12.13 7.40
CA PHE A 311 -0.78 -11.49 8.31
C PHE A 311 0.24 -10.66 7.52
N PHE A 312 0.47 -9.42 7.95
CA PHE A 312 1.36 -8.49 7.27
C PHE A 312 2.60 -8.14 8.10
N ASP A 313 2.41 -7.57 9.30
CA ASP A 313 3.55 -7.17 10.15
C ASP A 313 3.16 -7.06 11.63
N VAL A 314 4.13 -7.18 12.54
CA VAL A 314 3.92 -6.98 13.98
C VAL A 314 4.24 -5.54 14.35
N ARG A 315 3.29 -4.86 14.97
CA ARG A 315 3.45 -3.46 15.39
C ARG A 315 4.06 -3.35 16.78
N ARG A 316 3.51 -4.10 17.73
CA ARG A 316 3.89 -4.00 19.15
C ARG A 316 3.63 -5.31 19.86
N VAL A 317 4.61 -5.77 20.62
CA VAL A 317 4.47 -6.88 21.57
C VAL A 317 4.91 -6.36 22.93
N ALA A 318 4.01 -6.41 23.90
CA ALA A 318 4.28 -5.93 25.26
C ALA A 318 3.72 -6.90 26.30
N ASP A 319 4.41 -7.03 27.43
CA ASP A 319 3.88 -7.80 28.57
C ASP A 319 2.83 -6.98 29.36
N SER A 320 2.25 -7.60 30.39
CA SER A 320 1.36 -6.94 31.35
C SER A 320 1.96 -5.76 32.12
N ARG A 321 3.29 -5.59 32.11
CA ARG A 321 4.02 -4.48 32.74
C ARG A 321 4.41 -3.39 31.74
N ASP A 322 3.92 -3.49 30.51
CA ASP A 322 4.24 -2.61 29.37
C ASP A 322 5.70 -2.69 28.90
N THR A 323 6.42 -3.75 29.26
CA THR A 323 7.76 -4.05 28.74
C THR A 323 7.66 -4.46 27.27
N VAL A 324 8.28 -3.67 26.38
CA VAL A 324 8.21 -3.88 24.93
C VAL A 324 9.28 -4.87 24.45
N TYR A 325 8.86 -5.89 23.71
CA TYR A 325 9.75 -6.86 23.07
C TYR A 325 10.18 -6.36 21.69
N ARG A 326 11.41 -6.67 21.28
CA ARG A 326 11.96 -6.26 19.97
C ARG A 326 12.07 -7.44 19.00
N PRO A 327 11.88 -7.21 17.69
CA PRO A 327 12.10 -8.26 16.70
C PRO A 327 13.58 -8.66 16.69
N ARG A 328 13.84 -9.96 16.65
CA ARG A 328 15.21 -10.48 16.56
C ARG A 328 15.72 -10.31 15.14
N SER A 329 16.76 -9.48 14.96
CA SER A 329 17.50 -9.42 13.70
C SER A 329 18.44 -10.63 13.57
N SER A 330 18.70 -11.06 12.33
CA SER A 330 19.61 -12.19 12.01
C SER A 330 21.04 -12.00 12.55
N THR A 331 21.39 -10.77 12.93
CA THR A 331 22.74 -10.38 13.38
C THR A 331 22.83 -10.26 14.91
N ASP A 332 21.72 -10.29 15.64
CA ASP A 332 21.71 -10.07 17.10
C ASP A 332 21.85 -11.38 17.90
N LYS A 333 22.94 -11.47 18.66
CA LYS A 333 23.13 -12.51 19.67
C LYS A 333 22.37 -12.10 20.94
N GLY A 334 21.14 -12.60 21.07
CA GLY A 334 20.41 -12.73 22.35
C GLY A 334 20.27 -11.43 23.12
N SER A 335 19.37 -10.55 22.70
CA SER A 335 18.87 -9.47 23.54
C SER A 335 17.82 -9.99 24.52
N GLU A 336 17.86 -9.50 25.77
CA GLU A 336 16.78 -9.69 26.73
C GLU A 336 15.47 -9.16 26.12
N ASN A 337 14.42 -9.99 26.09
CA ASN A 337 13.08 -9.69 25.56
C ASN A 337 13.02 -9.48 24.04
N SER A 338 13.28 -10.54 23.27
CA SER A 338 13.13 -10.55 21.82
C SER A 338 12.00 -11.46 21.35
N TYR A 339 11.51 -11.22 20.13
CA TYR A 339 10.54 -12.08 19.45
C TYR A 339 10.95 -12.41 18.02
N LEU A 340 10.49 -13.56 17.55
CA LEU A 340 10.66 -14.03 16.18
C LEU A 340 9.29 -14.29 15.55
N VAL A 341 9.05 -13.68 14.40
CA VAL A 341 7.83 -13.92 13.61
C VAL A 341 8.08 -15.06 12.64
N ARG A 342 7.18 -16.04 12.61
CA ARG A 342 7.15 -17.08 11.58
C ARG A 342 5.83 -16.98 10.83
N GLN A 343 5.93 -16.64 9.54
CA GLN A 343 4.77 -16.59 8.66
C GLN A 343 4.41 -18.00 8.19
N GLY A 344 3.15 -18.40 8.38
CA GLY A 344 2.66 -19.70 7.94
C GLY A 344 2.62 -19.78 6.40
N GLY A 345 3.32 -20.78 5.83
CA GLY A 345 3.26 -21.13 4.40
C GLY A 345 4.55 -21.01 3.58
N ILE A 346 5.70 -20.78 4.22
CA ILE A 346 7.01 -20.80 3.51
C ILE A 346 8.03 -21.77 4.14
N ALA A 347 7.82 -22.24 5.38
CA ALA A 347 8.54 -23.40 5.87
C ALA A 347 7.88 -24.00 7.09
N ARG A 348 7.82 -25.34 7.07
CA ARG A 348 7.47 -26.26 8.16
C ARG A 348 6.02 -26.18 8.62
N PHE A 349 5.31 -27.27 8.35
CA PHE A 349 3.90 -27.52 8.71
C PHE A 349 2.89 -26.91 7.76
N ASP A 350 2.96 -27.21 6.46
CA ASP A 350 1.69 -27.21 5.72
C ASP A 350 0.72 -28.12 6.50
N SER A 351 -0.48 -27.66 6.83
CA SER A 351 -1.44 -28.48 7.58
C SER A 351 -1.73 -29.80 6.84
N ARG A 352 -1.47 -29.83 5.52
CA ARG A 352 -1.40 -31.05 4.71
C ARG A 352 -0.27 -31.96 5.14
N ASP A 353 0.98 -31.47 5.22
CA ASP A 353 2.15 -32.22 5.70
C ASP A 353 2.02 -32.67 7.15
N ALA A 354 1.44 -31.86 8.04
CA ALA A 354 1.25 -32.24 9.44
C ALA A 354 0.22 -33.36 9.55
N ARG A 355 -0.90 -33.22 8.84
CA ARG A 355 -1.96 -34.24 8.80
C ARG A 355 -1.49 -35.50 8.09
N GLU A 356 -0.70 -35.36 7.03
CA GLU A 356 -0.12 -36.46 6.27
C GLU A 356 1.01 -37.15 7.04
N SER A 357 1.83 -36.41 7.78
CA SER A 357 2.83 -36.96 8.70
C SER A 357 2.18 -37.66 9.88
N VAL A 358 1.14 -37.07 10.48
CA VAL A 358 0.34 -37.72 11.53
C VAL A 358 -0.35 -38.97 10.98
N LYS A 359 -0.91 -38.91 9.77
CA LYS A 359 -1.53 -40.06 9.09
C LYS A 359 -0.50 -41.13 8.74
N SER A 360 0.71 -40.75 8.35
CA SER A 360 1.83 -41.64 8.05
C SER A 360 2.36 -42.31 9.33
N LEU A 361 2.56 -41.54 10.40
CA LEU A 361 2.88 -42.08 11.74
C LEU A 361 1.78 -42.99 12.26
N MET A 362 0.50 -42.64 12.04
CA MET A 362 -0.63 -43.52 12.36
C MET A 362 -0.60 -44.80 11.54
N GLY A 363 -0.28 -44.71 10.24
CA GLY A 363 -0.08 -45.87 9.37
C GLY A 363 1.03 -46.77 9.88
N LEU A 364 2.21 -46.20 10.18
CA LEU A 364 3.36 -46.89 10.78
C LEU A 364 3.00 -47.57 12.10
N VAL A 365 2.35 -46.85 13.03
CA VAL A 365 1.91 -47.42 14.32
C VAL A 365 0.95 -48.58 14.08
N ARG A 366 0.07 -48.50 13.09
CA ARG A 366 -0.88 -49.56 12.76
C ARG A 366 -0.23 -50.77 12.08
N ASP A 367 0.76 -50.54 11.22
CA ASP A 367 1.51 -51.60 10.54
C ASP A 367 2.44 -52.32 11.54
N GLU A 368 3.08 -51.58 12.44
CA GLU A 368 3.88 -52.10 13.54
C GLU A 368 2.99 -52.88 14.52
N ALA A 369 1.81 -52.35 14.85
CA ALA A 369 0.79 -53.03 15.66
C ALA A 369 0.35 -54.37 15.05
N ALA A 370 0.13 -54.41 13.73
CA ALA A 370 -0.21 -55.63 13.01
C ALA A 370 0.96 -56.64 13.02
N ALA A 371 2.20 -56.18 12.89
CA ALA A 371 3.39 -57.01 13.00
C ALA A 371 3.58 -57.60 14.41
N PHE A 372 3.27 -56.84 15.46
CA PHE A 372 3.31 -57.33 16.85
C PHE A 372 2.20 -58.32 17.19
N ALA A 373 0.99 -58.14 16.63
CA ALA A 373 -0.12 -59.08 16.82
C ALA A 373 0.21 -60.50 16.31
N ILE A 374 1.05 -60.62 15.30
CA ILE A 374 1.53 -61.91 14.75
C ILE A 374 2.48 -62.63 15.73
N ARG A 375 3.19 -61.90 16.60
CA ARG A 375 4.15 -62.47 17.57
C ARG A 375 3.54 -62.93 18.90
N GLY A 376 2.21 -62.83 19.06
CA GLY A 376 1.46 -63.49 20.12
C GLY A 376 1.83 -63.03 21.54
N THR A 377 1.40 -61.81 21.92
CA THR A 377 1.48 -61.36 23.31
C THR A 377 0.22 -60.57 23.66
N ASP A 378 -0.73 -61.22 24.34
CA ASP A 378 -2.08 -60.71 24.63
C ASP A 378 -2.11 -59.37 25.38
N LEU A 379 -1.04 -59.02 26.11
CA LEU A 379 -0.89 -57.74 26.81
C LEU A 379 -0.70 -56.54 25.87
N ILE A 380 -0.05 -56.75 24.72
CA ILE A 380 0.25 -55.66 23.77
C ILE A 380 -1.01 -55.29 22.98
N SER A 381 -1.88 -56.26 22.70
CA SER A 381 -3.13 -56.05 21.96
C SER A 381 -4.10 -55.08 22.65
N TYR A 382 -4.11 -55.05 23.99
CA TYR A 382 -4.95 -54.11 24.74
C TYR A 382 -4.43 -52.67 24.64
N GLU A 383 -3.12 -52.45 24.79
CA GLU A 383 -2.53 -51.11 24.66
C GLU A 383 -2.61 -50.57 23.22
N LEU A 384 -2.42 -51.44 22.21
CA LEU A 384 -2.60 -51.09 20.81
C LEU A 384 -4.03 -50.61 20.52
N LYS A 385 -5.04 -51.28 21.08
CA LYS A 385 -6.45 -50.88 20.93
C LYS A 385 -6.74 -49.54 21.61
N GLN A 386 -6.07 -49.24 22.72
CA GLN A 386 -6.18 -47.92 23.36
C GLN A 386 -5.49 -46.84 22.52
N LEU A 387 -4.32 -47.11 21.93
CA LEU A 387 -3.66 -46.21 21.00
C LEU A 387 -4.54 -45.90 19.80
N ASP A 388 -5.18 -46.90 19.19
CA ASP A 388 -6.13 -46.69 18.08
C ASP A 388 -7.28 -45.76 18.47
N GLN A 389 -7.85 -45.93 19.67
CA GLN A 389 -8.91 -45.05 20.17
C GLN A 389 -8.43 -43.63 20.49
N ILE A 390 -7.18 -43.47 20.92
CA ILE A 390 -6.57 -42.16 21.17
C ILE A 390 -6.29 -41.48 19.83
N LEU A 391 -5.75 -42.21 18.86
CA LEU A 391 -5.46 -41.72 17.50
C LEU A 391 -6.75 -41.29 16.78
N ALA A 392 -7.82 -42.09 16.85
CA ALA A 392 -9.12 -41.71 16.27
C ALA A 392 -9.70 -40.43 16.92
N ARG A 393 -9.59 -40.30 18.24
CA ARG A 393 -10.03 -39.09 18.96
C ARG A 393 -9.15 -37.87 18.69
N LEU A 394 -7.86 -38.08 18.40
CA LEU A 394 -6.93 -37.03 18.00
C LEU A 394 -7.27 -36.57 16.58
N GLN A 395 -7.54 -37.50 15.66
CA GLN A 395 -7.94 -37.20 14.29
C GLN A 395 -9.26 -36.43 14.22
N GLN A 396 -10.28 -36.88 14.97
CA GLN A 396 -11.56 -36.18 15.05
C GLN A 396 -11.38 -34.75 15.59
N ARG A 397 -10.53 -34.56 16.62
CA ARG A 397 -10.24 -33.21 17.12
C ARG A 397 -9.47 -32.37 16.12
N ILE A 398 -8.50 -32.91 15.40
CA ILE A 398 -7.77 -32.17 14.35
C ILE A 398 -8.73 -31.73 13.24
N ASP A 399 -9.66 -32.59 12.85
CA ASP A 399 -10.67 -32.32 11.82
C ASP A 399 -11.72 -31.28 12.30
N ASP A 400 -12.15 -31.35 13.57
CA ASP A 400 -13.13 -30.43 14.17
C ASP A 400 -12.52 -29.07 14.60
N SER A 401 -11.22 -29.00 14.92
CA SER A 401 -10.58 -27.78 15.44
C SER A 401 -10.37 -26.69 14.39
N GLY A 402 -10.78 -26.90 13.14
CA GLY A 402 -10.51 -25.95 12.05
C GLY A 402 -9.01 -25.73 11.79
N ALA A 403 -8.13 -26.61 12.30
CA ALA A 403 -6.68 -26.54 12.11
C ALA A 403 -6.24 -26.75 10.65
N GLY A 404 -7.18 -27.07 9.76
CA GLY A 404 -7.02 -27.06 8.30
C GLY A 404 -7.28 -25.71 7.63
N HIS A 405 -7.72 -24.68 8.37
CA HIS A 405 -7.79 -23.32 7.86
C HIS A 405 -6.39 -22.69 7.93
N GLY A 406 -5.69 -22.81 6.80
CA GLY A 406 -4.47 -22.09 6.42
C GLY A 406 -3.69 -21.39 7.54
N LEU A 407 -2.75 -22.11 8.15
CA LEU A 407 -1.42 -21.61 8.48
C LEU A 407 -1.37 -20.19 9.07
N ASN A 408 -1.94 -20.02 10.26
CA ASN A 408 -1.78 -18.80 11.03
C ASN A 408 -0.30 -18.55 11.31
N SER A 409 0.16 -17.32 11.05
CA SER A 409 1.48 -16.87 11.48
C SER A 409 1.58 -17.00 13.01
N TYR A 410 2.78 -17.21 13.54
CA TYR A 410 2.97 -17.30 14.98
C TYR A 410 4.22 -16.55 15.42
N LEU A 411 4.18 -16.10 16.66
CA LEU A 411 5.26 -15.44 17.36
C LEU A 411 5.97 -16.43 18.28
N ILE A 412 7.29 -16.48 18.21
CA ILE A 412 8.11 -17.17 19.20
C ILE A 412 8.73 -16.09 20.10
N LEU A 413 8.54 -16.22 21.40
CA LEU A 413 9.10 -15.29 22.38
C LEU A 413 10.32 -15.87 23.07
N GLU A 414 11.35 -15.04 23.20
CA GLU A 414 12.57 -15.36 23.95
C GLU A 414 12.70 -14.35 25.08
N SER A 415 12.46 -14.80 26.31
CA SER A 415 12.65 -14.00 27.52
C SER A 415 12.82 -14.91 28.72
N ASP A 416 13.65 -14.46 29.67
CA ASP A 416 14.01 -15.17 30.88
C ASP A 416 12.98 -15.01 32.02
N ILE A 417 11.96 -14.16 31.81
CA ILE A 417 10.94 -13.83 32.82
C ILE A 417 9.67 -14.61 32.52
N GLU A 418 9.06 -15.25 33.53
CA GLU A 418 7.71 -15.79 33.41
C GLU A 418 6.68 -14.65 33.27
N TYR A 419 5.99 -14.60 32.14
CA TYR A 419 4.91 -13.66 31.84
C TYR A 419 3.56 -14.39 31.83
N ASP A 420 2.55 -13.78 32.48
CA ASP A 420 1.18 -14.33 32.56
C ASP A 420 0.34 -13.93 31.34
N LYS A 421 0.49 -12.68 30.88
CA LYS A 421 -0.27 -12.10 29.76
C LYS A 421 0.60 -11.21 28.89
N ILE A 422 0.38 -11.32 27.57
CA ILE A 422 1.07 -10.55 26.55
C ILE A 422 0.04 -9.88 25.65
N ASN A 423 0.21 -8.59 25.46
CA ASN A 423 -0.55 -7.75 24.54
C ASN A 423 0.17 -7.70 23.20
N ILE A 424 -0.53 -8.10 22.15
CA ILE A 424 0.01 -8.17 20.79
C ILE A 424 -0.83 -7.28 19.90
N GLN A 425 -0.16 -6.42 19.15
CA GLN A 425 -0.72 -5.59 18.11
C GLN A 425 -0.04 -5.93 16.79
N TYR A 426 -0.81 -6.33 15.79
CA TYR A 426 -0.30 -6.67 14.46
C TYR A 426 -1.24 -6.20 13.36
N TRP A 427 -0.67 -6.11 12.16
CA TRP A 427 -1.34 -5.69 10.95
C TRP A 427 -1.75 -6.90 10.12
N SER A 428 -3.00 -6.93 9.66
CA SER A 428 -3.48 -7.84 8.61
C SER A 428 -3.87 -7.06 7.35
N VAL A 429 -3.88 -7.74 6.20
CA VAL A 429 -4.22 -7.18 4.88
C VAL A 429 -5.12 -8.15 4.12
N ALA A 430 -6.11 -7.61 3.41
CA ALA A 430 -7.06 -8.40 2.61
C ALA A 430 -6.49 -8.79 1.22
N GLY A 431 -5.30 -8.31 0.87
CA GLY A 431 -4.61 -8.66 -0.38
C GLY A 431 -5.37 -8.25 -1.63
N GLU A 432 -5.58 -9.19 -2.56
CA GLU A 432 -6.28 -8.94 -3.83
C GLU A 432 -7.76 -8.58 -3.65
N LEU A 433 -8.40 -9.03 -2.56
CA LEU A 433 -9.80 -8.72 -2.26
C LEU A 433 -10.02 -7.21 -2.05
N ALA A 434 -8.99 -6.47 -1.63
CA ALA A 434 -9.05 -5.03 -1.44
C ALA A 434 -8.90 -4.21 -2.74
N ASN A 435 -8.61 -4.85 -3.88
CA ASN A 435 -8.50 -4.16 -5.17
C ASN A 435 -9.89 -3.84 -5.77
N ASN A 436 -9.87 -2.92 -6.73
CA ASN A 436 -10.98 -2.53 -7.58
C ASN A 436 -12.19 -1.92 -6.84
N ILE A 437 -11.96 -1.29 -5.69
CA ILE A 437 -12.96 -0.42 -5.06
C ILE A 437 -13.02 0.88 -5.87
N ARG A 438 -14.22 1.27 -6.29
CA ARG A 438 -14.42 2.37 -7.23
C ARG A 438 -14.05 3.73 -6.61
N PRO A 439 -13.47 4.66 -7.38
CA PRO A 439 -13.34 6.05 -6.95
C PRO A 439 -14.71 6.63 -6.63
N GLY A 440 -14.83 7.37 -5.52
CA GLY A 440 -16.07 7.96 -5.05
C GLY A 440 -16.81 7.11 -4.02
N SER A 441 -16.35 5.89 -3.77
CA SER A 441 -16.88 5.08 -2.68
C SER A 441 -16.58 5.77 -1.35
N ALA A 442 -17.61 5.89 -0.51
CA ALA A 442 -17.48 6.43 0.84
C ALA A 442 -16.92 5.35 1.78
N LEU A 443 -16.01 5.74 2.66
CA LEU A 443 -15.48 4.91 3.73
C LEU A 443 -16.10 5.35 5.05
N SER A 444 -16.39 4.37 5.90
CA SER A 444 -16.89 4.61 7.25
C SER A 444 -15.73 4.69 8.23
N VAL A 445 -15.81 5.58 9.22
CA VAL A 445 -14.76 5.75 10.24
C VAL A 445 -14.92 4.66 11.32
N TYR A 446 -13.92 3.79 11.46
CA TYR A 446 -13.87 2.79 12.53
C TYR A 446 -13.17 3.34 13.78
N ARG A 447 -12.01 3.98 13.58
CA ARG A 447 -11.25 4.68 14.63
C ARG A 447 -10.80 6.04 14.11
N GLY A 448 -11.18 7.12 14.79
CA GLY A 448 -10.77 8.47 14.44
C GLY A 448 -11.81 9.55 14.73
N VAL A 449 -11.87 10.03 15.96
CA VAL A 449 -12.91 10.97 16.43
C VAL A 449 -12.79 12.36 15.77
N ASP A 450 -11.60 12.73 15.31
CA ASP A 450 -11.32 14.05 14.74
C ASP A 450 -11.78 14.22 13.28
N ILE A 451 -12.38 13.18 12.68
CA ILE A 451 -12.86 13.19 11.30
C ILE A 451 -14.39 13.20 11.29
N MET A 452 -14.98 14.00 10.41
CA MET A 452 -16.42 14.03 10.24
C MET A 452 -16.91 12.70 9.66
N ASP A 453 -17.95 12.10 10.27
CA ASP A 453 -18.53 10.86 9.78
C ASP A 453 -19.06 11.03 8.34
N ARG A 454 -18.93 9.97 7.53
CA ARG A 454 -19.29 9.94 6.09
C ARG A 454 -18.57 10.98 5.21
N SER A 455 -17.53 11.64 5.70
CA SER A 455 -16.74 12.59 4.89
C SER A 455 -15.60 11.94 4.11
N VAL A 456 -15.26 10.69 4.41
CA VAL A 456 -14.11 10.00 3.82
C VAL A 456 -14.50 9.37 2.48
N VAL A 457 -13.85 9.80 1.40
CA VAL A 457 -14.18 9.37 0.03
C VAL A 457 -12.92 9.00 -0.72
N LEU A 458 -12.95 7.88 -1.45
CA LEU A 458 -11.85 7.47 -2.33
C LEU A 458 -11.73 8.38 -3.56
N MET A 459 -10.55 8.94 -3.81
CA MET A 459 -10.25 9.76 -4.99
C MET A 459 -9.71 8.93 -6.15
N THR A 460 -9.01 7.84 -5.85
CA THR A 460 -8.49 6.88 -6.82
C THR A 460 -9.05 5.49 -6.53
N PRO A 461 -9.05 4.56 -7.51
CA PRO A 461 -9.43 3.18 -7.21
C PRO A 461 -8.39 2.55 -6.27
N THR A 462 -8.80 1.54 -5.52
CA THR A 462 -7.86 0.72 -4.73
C THR A 462 -7.19 -0.33 -5.62
N ILE A 463 -5.87 -0.41 -5.53
CA ILE A 463 -5.03 -1.19 -6.44
C ILE A 463 -3.76 -1.63 -5.73
N GLY A 464 -3.02 -2.57 -6.32
CA GLY A 464 -1.69 -2.98 -5.83
C GLY A 464 -1.73 -4.10 -4.80
N GLY A 465 -2.91 -4.48 -4.30
CA GLY A 465 -3.08 -5.62 -3.42
C GLY A 465 -2.61 -6.90 -4.10
N LYS A 466 -1.70 -7.64 -3.46
CA LYS A 466 -1.17 -8.93 -3.92
C LYS A 466 -1.43 -10.01 -2.89
N GLN A 467 -1.88 -11.17 -3.35
CA GLN A 467 -2.05 -12.37 -2.54
C GLN A 467 -0.70 -13.11 -2.34
N LYS A 468 -0.71 -14.24 -1.61
CA LYS A 468 0.44 -15.17 -1.47
C LYS A 468 1.01 -15.41 -2.86
N LEU A 469 2.32 -15.18 -3.03
CA LEU A 469 3.02 -15.55 -4.27
C LEU A 469 2.69 -17.00 -4.63
N SER A 470 2.22 -17.21 -5.86
CA SER A 470 2.01 -18.55 -6.40
C SER A 470 3.34 -19.29 -6.55
N GLY A 471 3.31 -20.62 -6.73
CA GLY A 471 4.54 -21.40 -6.94
C GLY A 471 5.38 -20.90 -8.12
N GLU A 472 4.74 -20.45 -9.20
CA GLU A 472 5.40 -19.86 -10.37
C GLU A 472 5.99 -18.47 -10.07
N ASP A 473 5.25 -17.62 -9.36
CA ASP A 473 5.73 -16.28 -8.97
C ASP A 473 6.91 -16.40 -8.01
N LYS A 474 6.88 -17.37 -7.09
CA LYS A 474 8.01 -17.70 -6.20
C LYS A 474 9.25 -18.07 -7.01
N LEU A 475 9.08 -18.88 -8.06
CA LEU A 475 10.18 -19.30 -8.92
C LEU A 475 10.75 -18.13 -9.74
N ASN A 476 9.91 -17.24 -10.25
CA ASN A 476 10.35 -16.04 -10.97
C ASN A 476 11.08 -15.06 -10.04
N ALA A 477 10.57 -14.85 -8.82
CA ALA A 477 11.25 -14.06 -7.80
C ALA A 477 12.62 -14.66 -7.41
N LEU A 478 12.70 -16.01 -7.28
CA LEU A 478 13.96 -16.71 -7.06
C LEU A 478 14.95 -16.48 -8.21
N ARG A 479 14.51 -16.65 -9.46
CA ARG A 479 15.35 -16.40 -10.65
C ARG A 479 15.94 -14.99 -10.62
N ARG A 480 15.12 -13.97 -10.34
CA ARG A 480 15.61 -12.59 -10.24
C ARG A 480 16.59 -12.42 -9.08
N SER A 481 16.27 -12.94 -7.89
CA SER A 481 17.16 -12.83 -6.72
C SER A 481 18.53 -13.44 -6.98
N LEU A 482 18.58 -14.59 -7.67
CA LEU A 482 19.85 -15.26 -8.01
C LEU A 482 20.63 -14.54 -9.12
N LEU A 483 19.94 -14.03 -10.15
CA LEU A 483 20.58 -13.40 -11.30
C LEU A 483 21.08 -11.97 -10.99
N SER A 484 20.28 -11.20 -10.26
CA SER A 484 20.48 -9.75 -10.11
C SER A 484 21.02 -9.34 -8.74
N GLY A 485 20.95 -10.24 -7.74
CA GLY A 485 21.29 -9.91 -6.34
C GLY A 485 20.51 -8.71 -5.79
N GLY A 486 19.32 -8.43 -6.34
CA GLY A 486 18.49 -7.27 -5.99
C GLY A 486 18.91 -5.94 -6.63
N ARG A 487 19.77 -5.94 -7.65
CA ARG A 487 20.21 -4.73 -8.38
C ARG A 487 19.93 -4.83 -9.87
N VAL A 488 19.48 -3.74 -10.49
CA VAL A 488 19.18 -3.73 -11.93
C VAL A 488 20.33 -3.10 -12.70
N VAL A 489 21.15 -3.93 -13.37
CA VAL A 489 22.35 -3.46 -14.09
C VAL A 489 22.23 -3.74 -15.60
N THR A 490 21.81 -4.95 -15.97
CA THR A 490 21.75 -5.42 -17.35
C THR A 490 20.34 -5.33 -17.95
N ALA A 491 20.23 -5.46 -19.27
CA ALA A 491 18.92 -5.52 -19.94
C ALA A 491 18.11 -6.76 -19.53
N GLU A 492 18.77 -7.87 -19.19
CA GLU A 492 18.09 -9.06 -18.69
C GLU A 492 17.55 -8.86 -17.26
N ASP A 493 18.24 -8.10 -16.40
CA ASP A 493 17.71 -7.73 -15.08
C ASP A 493 16.43 -6.88 -15.21
N ILE A 494 16.40 -5.95 -16.17
CA ILE A 494 15.22 -5.15 -16.47
C ILE A 494 14.05 -6.04 -16.91
N LYS A 495 14.31 -7.04 -17.78
CA LYS A 495 13.28 -8.00 -18.20
C LYS A 495 12.79 -8.83 -17.02
N ALA A 496 13.69 -9.35 -16.18
CA ALA A 496 13.35 -10.13 -15.00
C ALA A 496 12.46 -9.34 -14.03
N LEU A 497 12.76 -8.06 -13.80
CA LEU A 497 11.92 -7.15 -13.01
C LEU A 497 10.54 -6.95 -13.63
N CYS A 498 10.44 -6.82 -14.96
CA CYS A 498 9.15 -6.69 -15.64
C CYS A 498 8.30 -7.96 -15.45
N TYR A 499 8.91 -9.14 -15.62
CA TYR A 499 8.22 -10.42 -15.40
C TYR A 499 7.78 -10.62 -13.95
N GLU A 500 8.50 -10.11 -12.95
CA GLU A 500 8.04 -10.17 -11.55
C GLU A 500 6.85 -9.25 -11.26
N LEU A 501 6.85 -8.03 -11.79
CA LEU A 501 5.82 -7.04 -11.47
C LEU A 501 4.49 -7.29 -12.19
N PHE A 502 4.57 -7.75 -13.44
CA PHE A 502 3.39 -8.02 -14.26
C PHE A 502 3.04 -9.52 -14.31
N GLY A 503 3.94 -10.42 -13.90
CA GLY A 503 3.69 -11.86 -13.81
C GLY A 503 3.25 -12.47 -15.14
N ASN A 504 2.23 -13.33 -15.07
CA ASN A 504 1.68 -14.08 -16.20
C ASN A 504 0.93 -13.22 -17.24
N VAL A 505 0.85 -11.91 -17.04
CA VAL A 505 0.13 -10.98 -17.92
C VAL A 505 0.98 -10.55 -19.13
N ILE A 506 2.30 -10.66 -19.03
CA ILE A 506 3.22 -10.30 -20.11
C ILE A 506 3.28 -11.39 -21.18
N SER A 507 3.27 -10.99 -22.45
CA SER A 507 3.61 -11.84 -23.60
C SER A 507 5.09 -11.71 -24.00
N GLY A 508 5.68 -10.52 -23.85
CA GLY A 508 7.12 -10.29 -24.07
C GLY A 508 7.60 -8.92 -23.59
N VAL A 509 8.92 -8.78 -23.42
CA VAL A 509 9.58 -7.51 -23.03
C VAL A 509 10.79 -7.27 -23.91
N GLU A 510 10.85 -6.09 -24.53
CA GLU A 510 12.00 -5.62 -25.31
C GLU A 510 12.62 -4.37 -24.69
N VAL A 511 13.95 -4.38 -24.52
CA VAL A 511 14.71 -3.23 -24.00
C VAL A 511 15.58 -2.67 -25.12
N LYS A 512 15.36 -1.41 -25.50
CA LYS A 512 16.09 -0.71 -26.57
C LYS A 512 16.66 0.61 -26.06
N LYS A 513 17.71 1.09 -26.71
CA LYS A 513 18.22 2.45 -26.47
C LYS A 513 17.39 3.43 -27.29
N GLY A 514 16.78 4.40 -26.63
CA GLY A 514 15.92 5.40 -27.21
C GLY A 514 16.42 6.83 -27.01
N VAL A 515 15.65 7.76 -27.54
CA VAL A 515 15.81 9.19 -27.31
C VAL A 515 14.46 9.81 -27.03
N SER A 516 14.40 10.68 -26.03
CA SER A 516 13.19 11.40 -25.64
C SER A 516 13.47 12.88 -25.48
N ARG A 517 12.43 13.73 -25.51
CA ARG A 517 12.55 15.13 -25.12
C ARG A 517 12.73 15.22 -23.61
N ALA A 518 13.61 16.09 -23.15
CA ALA A 518 13.77 16.28 -21.71
C ALA A 518 12.47 16.83 -21.09
N PRO A 519 12.09 16.39 -19.88
CA PRO A 519 10.91 16.91 -19.19
C PRO A 519 11.07 18.37 -18.70
N GLN A 520 12.31 18.87 -18.62
CA GLN A 520 12.61 20.26 -18.22
C GLN A 520 12.67 21.19 -19.43
N ALA A 521 12.04 22.36 -19.31
CA ALA A 521 12.09 23.42 -20.32
C ALA A 521 13.56 23.82 -20.63
N GLY A 522 13.89 23.93 -21.92
CA GLY A 522 15.21 24.35 -22.39
C GLY A 522 16.26 23.24 -22.49
N LYS A 523 16.00 22.03 -22.00
CA LYS A 523 16.85 20.85 -22.28
C LYS A 523 16.30 20.12 -23.51
N GLY A 524 17.14 19.89 -24.51
CA GLY A 524 16.76 19.30 -25.80
C GLY A 524 16.44 17.81 -25.71
N ILE A 525 17.08 17.01 -26.56
CA ILE A 525 16.89 15.55 -26.62
C ILE A 525 17.83 14.87 -25.63
N ILE A 526 17.31 13.93 -24.86
CA ILE A 526 18.07 13.09 -23.91
C ILE A 526 18.02 11.62 -24.36
N ARG A 527 19.10 10.88 -24.10
CA ARG A 527 19.15 9.43 -24.31
C ARG A 527 18.34 8.73 -23.22
N THR A 528 17.50 7.76 -23.60
CA THR A 528 16.66 6.99 -22.69
C THR A 528 16.88 5.49 -22.90
N ILE A 529 16.55 4.70 -21.87
CA ILE A 529 16.34 3.26 -22.02
C ILE A 529 14.84 3.05 -22.20
N ASP A 530 14.45 2.60 -23.39
CA ASP A 530 13.06 2.37 -23.76
C ASP A 530 12.71 0.90 -23.51
N ILE A 531 11.72 0.67 -22.67
CA ILE A 531 11.24 -0.66 -22.27
C ILE A 531 9.85 -0.82 -22.88
N TYR A 532 9.74 -1.74 -23.84
CA TYR A 532 8.48 -2.11 -24.49
C TYR A 532 7.93 -3.36 -23.81
N ILE A 533 6.74 -3.24 -23.20
CA ILE A 533 6.04 -4.33 -22.55
C ILE A 533 4.85 -4.69 -23.43
N PHE A 534 4.80 -5.94 -23.89
CA PHE A 534 3.69 -6.47 -24.65
C PHE A 534 2.78 -7.25 -23.71
N LEU A 535 1.53 -6.84 -23.67
CA LEU A 535 0.47 -7.45 -22.87
C LEU A 535 -0.24 -8.55 -23.68
N LYS A 536 -0.75 -9.62 -23.04
CA LYS A 536 -1.64 -10.57 -23.75
C LYS A 536 -3.02 -9.93 -24.04
N ASP A 537 -3.76 -10.40 -25.05
CA ASP A 537 -5.01 -9.76 -25.50
C ASP A 537 -6.20 -9.86 -24.51
N LYS A 538 -6.11 -10.68 -23.46
CA LYS A 538 -7.18 -10.92 -22.47
C LYS A 538 -6.67 -10.92 -21.04
N ASN A 539 -6.19 -9.77 -20.60
CA ASN A 539 -5.46 -9.66 -19.33
C ASN A 539 -6.31 -9.37 -18.11
N GLY A 540 -7.59 -9.04 -18.30
CA GLY A 540 -8.48 -8.62 -17.20
C GLY A 540 -8.07 -7.33 -16.50
N LEU A 541 -6.91 -6.73 -16.85
CA LEU A 541 -6.40 -5.51 -16.24
C LEU A 541 -7.14 -4.27 -16.74
N THR A 542 -7.46 -3.39 -15.80
CA THR A 542 -7.98 -2.06 -16.11
C THR A 542 -6.85 -1.12 -16.57
N PRO A 543 -7.14 -0.06 -17.35
CA PRO A 543 -6.14 0.93 -17.75
C PRO A 543 -5.41 1.57 -16.55
N ASP A 544 -6.13 1.79 -15.43
CA ASP A 544 -5.57 2.32 -14.19
C ASP A 544 -4.56 1.36 -13.54
N GLU A 545 -4.85 0.05 -13.52
CA GLU A 545 -3.92 -0.96 -13.02
C GLU A 545 -2.65 -1.04 -13.87
N VAL A 546 -2.78 -0.95 -15.20
CA VAL A 546 -1.62 -0.93 -16.11
C VAL A 546 -0.76 0.31 -15.88
N TYR A 547 -1.37 1.49 -15.74
CA TYR A 547 -0.64 2.71 -15.43
C TYR A 547 0.13 2.58 -14.11
N GLN A 548 -0.49 2.00 -13.10
CA GLN A 548 0.08 1.93 -11.75
C GLN A 548 1.17 0.86 -11.63
N LYS A 549 1.03 -0.28 -12.31
CA LYS A 549 2.13 -1.23 -12.49
C LYS A 549 3.30 -0.59 -13.24
N THR A 550 3.02 0.25 -14.23
CA THR A 550 4.04 1.01 -14.98
C THR A 550 4.77 2.01 -14.09
N GLU A 551 4.05 2.75 -13.24
CA GLU A 551 4.65 3.68 -12.28
C GLU A 551 5.47 2.96 -11.21
N SER A 552 4.95 1.85 -10.69
CA SER A 552 5.68 0.99 -9.74
C SER A 552 6.97 0.44 -10.35
N LEU A 553 6.94 0.06 -11.64
CA LEU A 553 8.12 -0.36 -12.38
C LEU A 553 9.12 0.79 -12.54
N LYS A 554 8.69 1.98 -12.95
CA LYS A 554 9.56 3.16 -13.08
C LYS A 554 10.25 3.50 -11.75
N LEU A 555 9.51 3.41 -10.65
CA LEU A 555 10.02 3.69 -9.30
C LEU A 555 11.02 2.62 -8.85
N SER A 556 10.70 1.34 -9.07
CA SER A 556 11.60 0.22 -8.78
C SER A 556 12.91 0.34 -9.57
N LEU A 557 12.82 0.64 -10.87
CA LEU A 557 13.98 0.90 -11.74
C LEU A 557 14.83 2.08 -11.24
N LYS A 558 14.20 3.15 -10.74
CA LYS A 558 14.90 4.32 -10.22
C LYS A 558 15.61 4.06 -8.89
N ARG A 559 15.04 3.21 -8.02
CA ARG A 559 15.61 2.85 -6.72
C ARG A 559 16.72 1.79 -6.85
N GLU A 560 16.54 0.81 -7.72
CA GLU A 560 17.42 -0.37 -7.80
C GLU A 560 18.44 -0.31 -8.93
N SER A 561 18.30 0.60 -9.89
CA SER A 561 19.30 0.73 -10.96
C SER A 561 20.43 1.69 -10.63
N ILE A 562 21.62 1.30 -11.06
CA ILE A 562 22.84 2.11 -11.00
C ILE A 562 22.97 3.01 -12.25
N ASN A 563 22.14 2.80 -13.28
CA ASN A 563 22.23 3.56 -14.52
C ASN A 563 21.71 5.00 -14.36
N LEU A 564 22.52 5.96 -14.82
CA LEU A 564 22.20 7.39 -14.82
C LEU A 564 21.22 7.83 -15.93
N LEU A 565 20.82 6.90 -16.81
CA LEU A 565 19.93 7.20 -17.92
C LEU A 565 18.45 7.10 -17.50
N PRO A 566 17.59 8.04 -17.93
CA PRO A 566 16.17 7.96 -17.65
C PRO A 566 15.49 6.79 -18.38
N TYR A 567 14.56 6.15 -17.69
CA TYR A 567 13.74 5.06 -18.21
C TYR A 567 12.46 5.58 -18.84
N ARG A 568 12.10 5.01 -19.99
CA ARG A 568 10.81 5.21 -20.63
C ARG A 568 10.14 3.85 -20.78
N VAL A 569 9.01 3.67 -20.12
CA VAL A 569 8.21 2.45 -20.26
C VAL A 569 7.07 2.71 -21.23
N ILE A 570 6.92 1.85 -22.22
CA ILE A 570 5.88 1.88 -23.25
C ILE A 570 5.16 0.54 -23.16
N VAL A 571 3.86 0.58 -22.89
CA VAL A 571 3.03 -0.62 -22.79
C VAL A 571 2.15 -0.68 -24.03
N SER A 572 2.18 -1.83 -24.71
CA SER A 572 1.43 -2.11 -25.94
C SER A 572 0.53 -3.32 -25.80
#